data_AF-A0A2E7N5U5-F1
#
_entry.id   AF-A0A2E7N5U5-F1
#
_cell.length_a   1.000
_cell.length_b   1.000
_cell.length_c   1.000
_cell.angle_alpha   90.00
_cell.angle_beta   90.00
_cell.angle_gamma   90.00
#
_symmetry.space_group_name_H-M   'P 1'
#
loop_
_entity.id
_entity.type
_entity.pdbx_description
1 polymer ?
#
loop_
_entity_poly.entity_id
_entity_poly.type
_entity_poly.pdbx_seq_one_letter_code
_entity_poly.pdbx_strand_id
1 'polypeptide(L)' 'MEYRNIEQIRDHARQLAPVSDEDIDQLAQLLNGVRDACDLMESLIQPFEGEVDVSKMSLNVDGDQS' A
#
# COMPACT_ATOMS: atom_id res chain seq x y z
N MET A 1 -3.38 -13.12 -5.14
CA MET A 1 -2.34 -13.44 -6.16
C MET A 1 -1.54 -12.18 -6.37
N GLU A 2 -0.24 -12.19 -6.09
CA GLU A 2 0.65 -11.08 -6.47
C GLU A 2 1.28 -11.38 -7.82
N TYR A 3 0.90 -10.62 -8.86
CA TYR A 3 1.50 -10.71 -10.20
C TYR A 3 2.88 -10.04 -10.20
N ARG A 4 3.93 -10.73 -9.76
CA ARG A 4 5.23 -10.11 -9.47
C ARG A 4 6.10 -9.86 -10.71
N ASN A 5 5.84 -10.53 -11.82
CA ASN A 5 6.60 -10.33 -13.06
C ASN A 5 5.70 -9.90 -14.23
N ILE A 6 6.33 -9.30 -15.25
CA ILE A 6 5.64 -8.74 -16.42
C ILE A 6 4.87 -9.80 -17.21
N GLU A 7 5.35 -11.04 -17.26
CA GLU A 7 4.67 -12.12 -17.99
C GLU A 7 3.36 -12.51 -17.32
N GLN A 8 3.34 -12.60 -16.00
CA GLN A 8 2.13 -12.85 -15.21
C GLN A 8 1.11 -11.71 -15.35
N ILE A 9 1.58 -10.45 -15.36
CA ILE A 9 0.72 -9.28 -15.58
C ILE A 9 0.12 -9.33 -16.99
N ARG A 10 0.93 -9.63 -18.01
CA ARG A 10 0.51 -9.74 -19.40
C ARG A 10 -0.50 -10.86 -19.62
N ASP A 11 -0.23 -12.05 -19.10
CA ASP A 11 -1.12 -13.20 -19.22
C ASP A 11 -2.47 -12.92 -18.55
N HIS A 12 -2.46 -12.29 -17.37
CA HIS A 12 -3.69 -11.95 -16.68
C HIS A 12 -4.47 -10.81 -17.37
N ALA A 13 -3.77 -9.77 -17.85
CA ALA A 13 -4.41 -8.67 -18.58
C ALA A 13 -5.13 -9.17 -19.84
N ARG A 14 -4.50 -10.08 -20.59
CA ARG A 14 -5.09 -10.70 -21.79
C ARG A 14 -6.27 -11.63 -21.49
N GLN A 15 -6.33 -12.23 -20.29
CA GLN A 15 -7.50 -12.99 -19.85
C GLN A 15 -8.69 -12.09 -19.52
N LEU A 16 -8.46 -10.86 -19.09
CA LEU A 16 -9.51 -9.92 -18.70
C LEU A 16 -10.10 -9.18 -19.90
N ALA A 17 -9.26 -8.73 -20.82
CA ALA A 17 -9.68 -7.97 -21.98
C ALA A 17 -8.66 -8.07 -23.12
N PRO A 18 -9.08 -7.82 -24.38
CA PRO A 18 -8.16 -7.66 -25.50
C PRO A 18 -7.45 -6.29 -25.40
N VAL A 19 -6.46 -6.20 -24.50
CA VAL A 19 -5.63 -5.01 -24.28
C VAL A 19 -4.40 -5.08 -25.18
N SER A 20 -3.91 -3.93 -25.65
CA SER A 20 -2.69 -3.87 -26.44
C SER A 20 -1.44 -4.12 -25.58
N ASP A 21 -0.33 -4.53 -26.20
CA ASP A 21 0.93 -4.73 -25.47
C ASP A 21 1.45 -3.42 -24.86
N GLU A 22 1.22 -2.28 -25.52
CA GLU A 22 1.58 -0.96 -25.00
C GLU A 22 0.79 -0.60 -23.74
N ASP A 23 -0.52 -0.86 -23.73
CA ASP A 23 -1.37 -0.65 -22.56
C ASP A 23 -0.97 -1.57 -21.41
N ILE A 24 -0.58 -2.82 -21.71
CA ILE A 24 -0.09 -3.79 -20.72
C ILE A 24 1.20 -3.29 -20.08
N ASP A 25 2.12 -2.73 -20.87
CA ASP A 25 3.37 -2.18 -20.35
C ASP A 25 3.10 -0.96 -19.44
N GLN A 26 2.16 -0.09 -19.80
CA GLN A 26 1.73 1.03 -18.94
C GLN A 26 1.07 0.54 -17.63
N LEU A 27 0.19 -0.48 -17.72
CA LEU A 27 -0.43 -1.11 -16.55
C LEU A 27 0.61 -1.73 -15.62
N ALA A 28 1.63 -2.37 -16.17
CA ALA A 28 2.71 -2.95 -15.39
C ALA A 28 3.51 -1.89 -14.64
N GLN A 29 3.81 -0.75 -15.27
CA GLN A 29 4.46 0.38 -14.61
C GLN A 29 3.61 0.91 -13.45
N LEU A 30 2.30 1.08 -13.65
CA LEU A 30 1.37 1.52 -12.60
C LEU A 30 1.36 0.54 -11.42
N LEU A 31 1.25 -0.77 -11.70
CA LEU A 31 1.26 -1.82 -10.70
C LEU A 31 2.54 -1.82 -9.86
N ASN A 32 3.69 -1.61 -10.50
CA ASN A 32 4.97 -1.51 -9.81
C ASN A 32 5.03 -0.26 -8.93
N GLY A 33 4.61 0.90 -9.44
CA GLY A 33 4.59 2.13 -8.63
C GLY A 33 3.68 2.06 -7.41
N VAL A 34 2.52 1.39 -7.52
CA VAL A 34 1.63 1.14 -6.37
C VAL A 34 2.30 0.25 -5.34
N ARG A 35 3.03 -0.79 -5.77
CA ARG A 35 3.78 -1.66 -4.85
C ARG A 35 4.88 -0.91 -4.13
N ASP A 36 5.70 -0.16 -4.87
CA ASP A 36 6.79 0.62 -4.28
C ASP A 36 6.25 1.60 -3.23
N ALA A 37 5.08 2.20 -3.48
CA ALA A 37 4.41 3.07 -2.51
C ALA A 37 3.89 2.29 -1.28
N CYS A 38 3.34 1.09 -1.46
CA CYS A 38 2.91 0.22 -0.37
C CYS A 38 4.09 -0.24 0.49
N ASP A 39 5.18 -0.70 -0.14
CA ASP A 39 6.40 -1.13 0.54
C ASP A 39 7.04 0.03 1.32
N LEU A 40 7.05 1.24 0.73
CA LEU A 40 7.51 2.45 1.41
C LEU A 40 6.62 2.76 2.62
N MET A 41 5.29 2.71 2.45
CA MET A 41 4.35 2.94 3.54
C MET A 41 4.54 1.93 4.67
N GLU A 42 4.71 0.64 4.36
CA GLU A 42 5.01 -0.41 5.35
C GLU A 42 6.33 -0.14 6.07
N SER A 43 7.37 0.31 5.36
CA SER A 43 8.65 0.66 5.96
C SER A 43 8.59 1.90 6.89
N LEU A 44 7.66 2.82 6.62
CA LEU A 44 7.47 4.06 7.39
C LEU A 44 6.55 3.85 8.60
N ILE A 45 5.63 2.90 8.51
CA ILE A 45 4.81 2.50 9.64
C ILE A 45 5.71 1.70 10.59
N GLN A 46 6.08 2.30 11.73
CA GLN A 46 6.67 1.50 12.80
C GLN A 46 5.69 0.37 13.14
N PRO A 47 6.13 -0.90 13.18
CA PRO A 47 5.31 -1.93 13.76
C PRO A 47 4.99 -1.49 15.19
N PHE A 48 3.70 -1.46 15.54
CA PHE A 48 3.27 -1.24 16.92
C PHE A 48 3.67 -2.48 17.73
N GLU A 49 4.96 -2.61 18.03
CA GLU A 49 5.47 -3.58 18.98
C GLU A 49 5.08 -3.10 20.39
N GLY A 50 3.85 -3.40 20.75
CA GLY A 50 3.27 -3.08 22.04
C GLY A 50 1.80 -2.72 21.87
N GLU A 51 0.94 -3.36 22.67
CA GLU A 51 -0.40 -2.85 22.92
C GLU A 51 -0.30 -1.34 23.11
N VAL A 52 -0.97 -0.58 22.25
CA VAL A 52 -1.07 0.87 22.44
C VAL A 52 -1.69 1.08 23.80
N ASP A 53 -0.86 1.47 24.77
CA ASP A 53 -1.29 1.72 26.15
C ASP A 53 -2.14 2.99 26.19
N VAL A 54 -3.40 2.82 25.81
CA VAL A 54 -4.44 3.86 25.81
C VAL A 54 -4.70 4.44 27.21
N SER A 55 -4.19 3.82 28.28
CA SER A 55 -4.26 4.38 29.63
C SER A 55 -3.45 5.68 29.77
N LYS A 56 -2.45 5.91 28.91
CA LYS A 56 -1.67 7.16 28.85
C LYS A 56 -2.23 8.21 27.90
N MET A 57 -3.27 7.88 27.12
CA MET A 57 -3.89 8.79 26.16
C MET A 57 -4.99 9.69 26.78
N SER A 58 -5.19 9.63 28.10
CA SER A 58 -6.12 10.51 28.82
C SER A 58 -5.37 11.29 29.91
N LEU A 59 -4.91 12.50 29.58
CA LEU A 59 -4.61 13.61 30.51
C LEU A 59 -4.03 14.78 29.70
N ASN A 60 -4.86 15.42 28.88
CA ASN A 60 -4.61 16.77 28.34
C ASN A 60 -5.95 17.43 27.93
N VAL A 61 -7.01 17.19 28.71
CA VAL A 61 -8.26 17.96 28.61
C VAL A 61 -8.79 18.20 30.02
N ASP A 62 -7.97 18.78 30.89
CA ASP A 62 -8.51 19.67 31.92
C ASP A 62 -8.13 21.07 31.48
N GLY A 63 -9.16 21.80 31.03
CA GLY A 63 -9.04 23.18 30.62
C GLY A 63 -8.46 24.00 31.76
N ASP A 64 -7.46 24.79 31.40
CA ASP A 64 -6.87 25.87 32.18
C ASP A 64 -7.98 26.66 32.90
N GLN A 65 -8.17 26.39 34.20
CA GLN A 65 -8.91 27.26 35.10
C GLN A 65 -7.88 27.97 35.97
N SER A 66 -7.39 29.11 35.49
CA SER A 66 -6.66 30.10 36.28
C SER A 66 -6.94 31.50 35.72
#